data_AF-A0A7Z9VYV5-F1
#
_entry.id   AF-A0A7Z9VYV5-F1
#
_cell.length_a   1.000
_cell.length_b   1.000
_cell.length_c   1.000
_cell.angle_alpha   90.00
_cell.angle_beta   90.00
_cell.angle_gamma   90.00
#
_symmetry.space_group_name_H-M   'P 1'
#
loop_
_entity.id
_entity.type
_entity.pdbx_description
1 polymer ?
#
loop_
_entity_poly.entity_id
_entity_poly.type
_entity_poly.pdbx_seq_one_letter_code
_entity_poly.pdbx_strand_id
1 'polypeptide(L)'
;VANWQPPAFNPDTGLFYTQENNGFNLLYLTDPDPRGSMGLGGKDRVTVGSGGNALSAIDYRTGRTAWRHAWPRGGGGGAGVLTTAGGLVFTGDGSGNFVAFDATNGTLLWNTRIGNISNAPETYLLDGRQHVLVAAGTQLFAFIMY
;
A
#
# COMPACT_ATOMS: atom_id res chain seq x y z
N VAL A 1 -6.44 6.12 5.62
CA VAL A 1 -7.51 5.41 4.88
C VAL A 1 -6.88 4.34 4.00
N ALA A 2 -7.34 3.09 4.10
CA ALA A 2 -7.12 2.06 3.09
C ALA A 2 -8.17 2.23 1.98
N ASN A 3 -7.78 2.11 0.72
CA ASN A 3 -8.68 2.29 -0.42
C ASN A 3 -8.70 1.00 -1.28
N TRP A 4 -8.54 1.10 -2.60
CA TRP A 4 -8.52 -0.06 -3.49
C TRP A 4 -7.26 -0.94 -3.33
N GLN A 5 -6.21 -0.46 -2.64
CA GLN A 5 -4.99 -1.22 -2.42
C GLN A 5 -5.27 -2.40 -1.48
N PRO A 6 -5.17 -3.66 -1.94
CA PRO A 6 -5.45 -4.79 -1.07
C PRO A 6 -4.35 -4.93 0.00
N PRO A 7 -4.74 -5.10 1.27
CA PRO A 7 -3.80 -5.40 2.36
C PRO A 7 -3.41 -6.89 2.35
N ALA A 8 -2.44 -7.25 3.19
CA ALA A 8 -2.00 -8.63 3.39
C ALA A 8 -2.06 -9.02 4.88
N PHE A 9 -2.26 -10.31 5.16
CA PHE A 9 -2.23 -10.86 6.51
C PHE A 9 -1.15 -11.94 6.61
N ASN A 10 -0.36 -11.91 7.68
CA ASN A 10 0.60 -12.97 7.98
C ASN A 10 0.19 -13.69 9.28
N PRO A 11 -0.13 -15.00 9.22
CA PRO A 11 -0.55 -15.76 10.39
C PRO A 11 0.58 -16.01 11.39
N ASP A 12 1.85 -16.04 10.96
CA ASP A 12 3.01 -16.31 11.82
C ASP A 12 3.29 -15.11 12.74
N THR A 13 3.13 -13.89 12.23
CA THR A 13 3.25 -12.66 13.02
C THR A 13 1.94 -12.25 13.68
N GLY A 14 0.80 -12.71 13.14
CA GLY A 14 -0.52 -12.24 13.54
C GLY A 14 -0.76 -10.77 13.18
N LEU A 15 -0.14 -10.28 12.11
CA LEU A 15 -0.23 -8.86 11.70
C LEU A 15 -0.91 -8.70 10.35
N PHE A 16 -1.67 -7.61 10.23
CA PHE A 16 -2.31 -7.13 9.02
C PHE A 16 -1.55 -5.92 8.47
N TYR A 17 -1.07 -5.99 7.24
CA TYR A 17 -0.25 -4.97 6.59
C TYR A 17 -1.09 -4.19 5.58
N THR A 18 -1.13 -2.87 5.71
CA THR A 18 -1.91 -2.01 4.83
C THR A 18 -1.16 -0.73 4.46
N GLN A 19 -1.41 -0.25 3.24
CA GLN A 19 -1.05 1.11 2.86
C GLN A 19 -2.01 2.10 3.53
N GLU A 20 -1.46 3.17 4.08
CA GLU A 20 -2.18 4.29 4.64
C GLU A 20 -2.06 5.50 3.74
N ASN A 21 -3.21 6.00 3.30
CA ASN A 21 -3.33 7.33 2.70
C ASN A 21 -4.12 8.24 3.65
N ASN A 22 -3.46 9.23 4.24
CA ASN A 22 -4.06 10.11 5.26
C ASN A 22 -4.06 11.56 4.77
N GLY A 23 -5.08 11.90 4.00
CA GLY A 23 -5.34 13.26 3.53
C GLY A 23 -6.59 13.85 4.20
N PHE A 24 -6.52 15.14 4.55
CA PHE A 24 -7.65 15.91 5.05
C PHE A 24 -8.21 16.78 3.92
N ASN A 25 -9.53 16.76 3.75
CA ASN A 25 -10.19 17.53 2.71
C ASN A 25 -11.37 18.29 3.31
N LEU A 26 -11.57 19.51 2.84
CA LEU A 26 -12.78 20.27 3.03
C LEU A 26 -13.60 20.18 1.74
N LEU A 27 -14.87 19.79 1.87
CA LEU A 27 -15.79 19.69 0.74
C LEU A 27 -16.84 20.79 0.88
N TYR A 28 -17.12 21.48 -0.22
CA TYR A 28 -18.15 22.49 -0.30
C TYR A 28 -19.32 22.00 -1.14
N LEU A 29 -20.52 22.09 -0.58
CA LEU A 29 -21.76 21.90 -1.33
C LEU A 29 -22.05 23.14 -2.16
N THR A 30 -21.49 23.19 -3.37
CA THR A 30 -21.65 24.32 -4.30
C THR A 30 -22.77 24.12 -5.32
N ASP A 31 -23.28 22.89 -5.46
CA ASP A 31 -24.45 22.56 -6.25
C ASP A 31 -25.53 21.86 -5.39
N PRO A 32 -26.62 22.55 -5.05
CA PRO A 32 -27.69 21.99 -4.22
C PRO A 32 -28.62 21.04 -4.98
N ASP A 33 -28.52 20.91 -6.32
CA ASP A 33 -29.29 19.91 -7.05
C ASP A 33 -28.73 18.51 -6.74
N PRO A 34 -29.52 17.61 -6.12
CA PRO A 34 -29.07 16.25 -5.81
C PRO A 34 -28.68 15.43 -7.05
N ARG A 35 -29.10 15.85 -8.26
CA ARG A 35 -28.73 15.24 -9.54
C ARG A 35 -27.41 15.80 -10.10
N GLY A 36 -27.07 17.05 -9.78
CA GLY A 36 -25.85 17.73 -10.26
C GLY A 36 -24.60 17.36 -9.46
N SER A 37 -24.78 17.13 -8.17
CA SER A 37 -23.70 16.72 -7.25
C SER A 37 -23.36 15.22 -7.29
N MET A 38 -23.99 14.41 -8.16
CA MET A 38 -23.79 12.95 -8.23
C MET A 38 -23.99 12.24 -6.86
N GLY A 39 -24.76 12.84 -5.95
CA GLY A 39 -24.90 12.37 -4.56
C GLY A 39 -23.66 12.56 -3.68
N LEU A 40 -22.59 13.19 -4.18
CA LEU A 40 -21.43 13.60 -3.39
C LEU A 40 -21.82 14.85 -2.61
N GLY A 41 -21.59 14.90 -1.30
CA GLY A 41 -21.96 16.03 -0.42
C GLY A 41 -21.21 17.36 -0.68
N GLY A 42 -20.70 17.53 -1.90
CA GLY A 42 -19.98 18.68 -2.41
C GLY A 42 -19.23 18.35 -3.69
N LYS A 43 -19.11 19.34 -4.59
CA LYS A 43 -18.41 19.20 -5.88
C LYS A 43 -16.99 19.76 -5.80
N ASP A 44 -16.79 20.78 -4.98
CA ASP A 44 -15.49 21.43 -4.79
C ASP A 44 -14.78 20.86 -3.58
N ARG A 45 -13.57 20.35 -3.82
CA ARG A 45 -12.71 19.72 -2.83
C ARG A 45 -11.42 20.51 -2.69
N VAL A 46 -11.14 20.95 -1.46
CA VAL A 46 -9.87 21.58 -1.11
C VAL A 46 -9.10 20.63 -0.20
N THR A 47 -7.87 20.28 -0.59
CA THR A 47 -6.95 19.56 0.31
C THR A 47 -6.46 20.54 1.37
N VAL A 48 -6.77 20.27 2.64
CA VAL A 48 -6.47 21.17 3.76
C VAL A 48 -5.35 20.66 4.66
N GLY A 49 -4.85 19.44 4.41
CA GLY A 49 -3.71 18.89 5.14
C GLY A 49 -3.45 17.42 4.85
N SER A 50 -2.42 16.88 5.49
CA SER A 50 -2.08 15.46 5.45
C SER A 50 -1.54 15.01 6.81
N GLY A 51 -1.96 13.82 7.25
CA GLY A 51 -1.37 13.13 8.41
C GLY A 51 -0.14 12.29 8.06
N GLY A 52 0.31 12.35 6.80
CA GLY A 52 1.38 11.52 6.27
C GLY A 52 0.90 10.11 5.92
N ASN A 53 1.45 9.59 4.84
CA ASN A 53 1.19 8.26 4.35
C ASN A 53 2.23 7.26 4.88
N ALA A 54 1.85 6.01 5.01
CA ALA A 54 2.72 4.97 5.58
C ALA A 54 2.34 3.57 5.12
N LEU A 55 3.26 2.62 5.28
CA LEU A 55 2.93 1.20 5.39
C LEU A 55 2.80 0.87 6.88
N SER A 56 1.68 0.30 7.29
CA SER A 56 1.42 -0.03 8.69
C SER A 56 1.13 -1.49 8.88
N ALA A 57 1.66 -2.04 9.98
CA ALA A 57 1.26 -3.34 10.50
C ALA A 57 0.35 -3.16 11.72
N ILE A 58 -0.77 -3.85 11.70
CA ILE A 58 -1.82 -3.76 12.71
C ILE A 58 -2.01 -5.16 13.30
N ASP A 59 -2.01 -5.25 14.62
CA ASP A 59 -2.46 -6.44 15.32
C ASP A 59 -3.97 -6.61 15.08
N TYR A 60 -4.35 -7.69 14.40
CA TYR A 60 -5.74 -7.89 13.96
C TYR A 60 -6.73 -8.13 15.11
N ARG A 61 -6.24 -8.57 16.28
CA ARG A 61 -7.08 -8.86 17.45
C ARG A 61 -7.39 -7.59 18.23
N THR A 62 -6.42 -6.70 18.33
CA THR A 62 -6.51 -5.49 19.17
C THR A 62 -6.74 -4.21 18.37
N GLY A 63 -6.49 -4.23 17.07
CA GLY A 63 -6.52 -3.06 16.19
C GLY A 63 -5.36 -2.08 16.41
N ARG A 64 -4.37 -2.43 17.24
CA ARG A 64 -3.23 -1.56 17.54
C ARG A 64 -2.17 -1.66 16.46
N THR A 65 -1.56 -0.52 16.12
CA THR A 65 -0.40 -0.50 15.22
C THR A 65 0.81 -1.11 15.93
N ALA A 66 1.34 -2.20 15.37
CA ALA A 66 2.56 -2.86 15.84
C ALA A 66 3.80 -2.08 15.37
N TRP A 67 3.83 -1.69 14.10
CA TRP A 67 4.85 -0.82 13.54
C TRP A 67 4.29 -0.02 12.36
N ARG A 68 4.98 1.08 12.03
CA ARG A 68 4.60 2.01 10.96
C ARG A 68 5.82 2.55 10.25
N HIS A 69 5.90 2.33 8.94
CA HIS A 69 6.93 2.88 8.06
C HIS A 69 6.39 4.11 7.34
N ALA A 70 6.77 5.30 7.78
CA ALA A 70 6.34 6.55 7.16
C ALA A 70 7.02 6.77 5.81
N TRP A 71 6.23 7.06 4.77
CA TRP A 71 6.75 7.33 3.45
C TRP A 71 7.22 8.78 3.31
N PRO A 72 8.39 9.03 2.68
CA PRO A 72 8.85 10.39 2.40
C PRO A 72 7.88 11.15 1.48
N ARG A 73 7.72 12.47 1.72
CA ARG A 73 6.98 13.42 0.86
C ARG A 73 5.52 13.06 0.54
N GLY A 74 4.82 12.37 1.45
CA GLY A 74 3.46 11.91 1.19
C GLY A 74 3.39 10.81 0.11
N GLY A 75 4.53 10.18 -0.21
CA GLY A 75 4.57 8.94 -0.97
C GLY A 75 3.80 7.82 -0.27
N GLY A 76 3.60 6.69 -0.92
CA GLY A 76 2.68 5.66 -0.45
C GLY A 76 1.83 5.24 -1.64
N GLY A 77 2.14 4.06 -2.16
CA GLY A 77 1.73 3.66 -3.49
C GLY A 77 0.24 3.35 -3.60
N GLY A 78 -0.26 3.41 -4.83
CA GLY A 78 -1.47 2.71 -5.26
C GLY A 78 -1.31 1.18 -5.22
N ALA A 79 -0.16 0.67 -4.78
CA ALA A 79 0.18 -0.73 -4.74
C ALA A 79 -0.50 -1.46 -3.57
N GLY A 80 -0.90 -2.70 -3.83
CA GLY A 80 -1.28 -3.64 -2.79
C GLY A 80 -0.06 -4.19 -2.05
N VAL A 81 -0.32 -4.99 -1.03
CA VAL A 81 0.71 -5.60 -0.19
C VAL A 81 0.70 -7.12 -0.38
N LEU A 82 1.88 -7.74 -0.34
CA LEU A 82 2.08 -9.18 -0.28
C LEU A 82 2.93 -9.50 0.94
N THR A 83 2.62 -10.57 1.68
CA THR A 83 3.50 -11.11 2.73
C THR A 83 3.74 -12.60 2.50
N THR A 84 4.88 -13.10 2.97
CA THR A 84 5.29 -14.49 2.78
C THR A 84 5.67 -15.15 4.11
N ALA A 85 5.67 -16.48 4.15
CA ALA A 85 6.15 -17.26 5.29
C ALA A 85 7.66 -17.06 5.58
N GLY A 86 8.41 -16.46 4.66
CA GLY A 86 9.80 -16.06 4.88
C GLY A 86 9.98 -14.81 5.74
N GLY A 87 8.90 -14.25 6.31
CA GLY A 87 8.96 -13.06 7.15
C GLY A 87 9.15 -11.77 6.35
N LEU A 88 8.72 -11.73 5.09
CA LEU A 88 8.85 -10.57 4.21
C LEU A 88 7.50 -9.93 3.92
N VAL A 89 7.52 -8.61 3.69
CA VAL A 89 6.39 -7.82 3.19
C VAL A 89 6.82 -7.03 1.96
N PHE A 90 6.15 -7.26 0.83
CA PHE A 90 6.41 -6.61 -0.45
C PHE A 90 5.32 -5.60 -0.79
N THR A 91 5.71 -4.46 -1.36
CA THR A 91 4.78 -3.44 -1.87
C THR A 91 5.51 -2.51 -2.85
N GLY A 92 4.78 -1.60 -3.50
CA GLY A 92 5.34 -0.41 -4.13
C GLY A 92 5.37 0.81 -3.21
N ASP A 93 6.36 1.69 -3.37
CA ASP A 93 6.40 3.02 -2.77
C ASP A 93 5.94 4.12 -3.75
N GLY A 94 5.77 5.35 -3.24
CA GLY A 94 5.34 6.49 -4.07
C GLY A 94 6.41 7.03 -5.03
N SER A 95 7.65 6.54 -4.97
CA SER A 95 8.76 6.95 -5.85
C SER A 95 8.99 5.98 -7.01
N GLY A 96 8.15 4.94 -7.10
CA GLY A 96 8.21 3.91 -8.12
C GLY A 96 9.19 2.78 -7.81
N ASN A 97 9.52 2.59 -6.52
CA ASN A 97 10.31 1.45 -6.08
C ASN A 97 9.39 0.29 -5.71
N PHE A 98 9.79 -0.91 -6.12
CA PHE A 98 9.35 -2.15 -5.49
C PHE A 98 10.24 -2.39 -4.27
N VAL A 99 9.62 -2.64 -3.12
CA VAL A 99 10.28 -2.63 -1.81
C VAL A 99 9.92 -3.90 -1.04
N ALA A 100 10.86 -4.37 -0.22
CA ALA A 100 10.69 -5.49 0.69
C ALA A 100 11.08 -5.10 2.13
N PHE A 101 10.22 -5.43 3.08
CA PHE A 101 10.38 -5.15 4.51
C PHE A 101 10.40 -6.43 5.33
N ASP A 102 11.04 -6.35 6.49
CA ASP A 102 10.88 -7.32 7.57
C ASP A 102 9.44 -7.25 8.12
N ALA A 103 8.74 -8.39 8.14
CA ALA A 103 7.35 -8.49 8.53
C ALA A 103 7.09 -8.17 10.03
N THR A 104 8.10 -8.34 10.89
CA THR A 104 7.97 -8.20 12.34
C THR A 104 8.18 -6.78 12.83
N ASN A 105 9.06 -6.02 12.17
CA ASN A 105 9.51 -4.72 12.65
C ASN A 105 9.43 -3.59 11.61
N GLY A 106 9.12 -3.89 10.34
CA GLY A 106 8.97 -2.89 9.29
C GLY A 106 10.29 -2.27 8.81
N THR A 107 11.44 -2.89 9.11
CA THR A 107 12.74 -2.48 8.56
C THR A 107 12.75 -2.71 7.04
N LEU A 108 13.14 -1.68 6.28
CA LEU A 108 13.36 -1.83 4.84
C LEU A 108 14.60 -2.71 4.61
N LEU A 109 14.42 -3.83 3.93
CA LEU A 109 15.50 -4.79 3.65
C LEU A 109 16.05 -4.64 2.23
N TRP A 110 15.19 -4.30 1.27
CA TRP A 110 15.58 -4.21 -0.13
C TRP A 110 14.64 -3.30 -0.93
N ASN A 111 15.17 -2.68 -1.98
CA ASN A 111 14.36 -1.99 -2.97
C ASN A 111 14.99 -2.01 -4.37
N THR A 112 14.15 -1.76 -5.37
CA THR A 112 14.61 -1.44 -6.73
C THR A 112 13.57 -0.60 -7.46
N ARG A 113 14.01 0.29 -8.34
CA ARG A 113 13.12 1.19 -9.08
C ARG A 113 12.62 0.53 -10.37
N ILE A 114 11.31 0.27 -10.45
CA ILE A 114 10.66 -0.34 -11.63
C ILE A 114 9.55 0.53 -12.25
N GLY A 115 9.24 1.68 -11.65
CA GLY A 115 8.23 2.59 -12.15
C GLY A 115 6.94 2.55 -11.34
N ASN A 116 5.84 3.00 -11.94
CA ASN A 116 4.58 3.19 -11.22
C ASN A 116 3.86 1.86 -10.95
N ILE A 117 3.86 1.41 -9.69
CA ILE A 117 3.21 0.18 -9.24
C ILE A 117 1.83 0.53 -8.66
N SER A 118 0.78 -0.07 -9.24
CA SER A 118 -0.62 0.17 -8.84
C SER A 118 -1.40 -1.11 -8.54
N ASN A 119 -0.77 -2.29 -8.63
CA ASN A 119 -1.35 -3.58 -8.30
C ASN A 119 -0.74 -4.16 -7.01
N ALA A 120 -1.29 -5.28 -6.55
CA ALA A 120 -0.66 -6.09 -5.53
C ALA A 120 0.42 -7.00 -6.17
N PRO A 121 1.57 -7.18 -5.52
CA PRO A 121 2.50 -8.24 -5.91
C PRO A 121 1.89 -9.62 -5.67
N GLU A 122 2.30 -10.61 -6.46
CA GLU A 122 1.96 -12.01 -6.27
C GLU A 122 3.23 -12.86 -6.21
N THR A 123 3.13 -14.08 -5.69
CA THR A 123 4.26 -15.01 -5.67
C THR A 123 3.84 -16.42 -6.06
N TYR A 124 4.71 -17.13 -6.75
CA TYR A 124 4.50 -18.49 -7.22
C TYR A 124 5.81 -19.28 -7.23
N LEU A 125 5.72 -20.60 -7.34
CA LEU A 125 6.87 -21.48 -7.50
C LEU A 125 6.97 -21.95 -8.96
N LEU A 126 8.17 -21.89 -9.54
CA LEU A 126 8.47 -22.43 -10.86
C LEU A 126 9.85 -23.09 -10.81
N ASP A 127 9.94 -24.33 -11.26
CA ASP A 127 11.18 -25.13 -11.28
C ASP A 127 11.95 -25.12 -9.95
N GLY A 128 11.21 -25.21 -8.84
CA GLY A 128 11.77 -25.23 -7.48
C GLY A 128 12.27 -23.87 -6.97
N ARG A 129 12.03 -22.78 -7.69
CA ARG A 129 12.40 -21.42 -7.26
C ARG A 129 11.17 -20.57 -7.03
N GLN A 130 11.18 -19.76 -5.98
CA GLN A 130 10.11 -18.82 -5.70
C GLN A 130 10.30 -17.56 -6.54
N HIS A 131 9.24 -17.14 -7.21
CA HIS A 131 9.16 -15.92 -7.98
C HIS A 131 8.21 -14.92 -7.33
N VAL A 132 8.54 -13.64 -7.40
CA VAL A 132 7.65 -12.54 -7.01
C VAL A 132 7.35 -11.69 -8.24
N LEU A 133 6.07 -11.55 -8.57
CA LEU A 133 5.54 -10.90 -9.75
C LEU A 133 4.88 -9.57 -9.38
N VAL A 134 5.15 -8.51 -10.14
CA VAL A 134 4.52 -7.20 -9.95
C VAL A 134 4.43 -6.45 -11.28
N ALA A 135 3.35 -5.71 -11.48
CA ALA A 135 3.17 -4.89 -12.68
C ALA A 135 3.57 -3.44 -12.36
N ALA A 136 4.24 -2.79 -13.31
CA ALA A 136 4.52 -1.36 -13.25
C ALA A 136 4.24 -0.71 -14.61
N GLY A 137 3.25 0.18 -14.65
CA GLY A 137 2.74 0.75 -15.90
C GLY A 137 2.28 -0.33 -16.89
N THR A 138 2.97 -0.45 -18.02
CA THR A 138 2.69 -1.44 -19.08
C THR A 138 3.61 -2.66 -19.03
N GLN A 139 4.44 -2.77 -18.00
CA GLN A 139 5.45 -3.81 -17.86
C GLN A 139 5.12 -4.76 -16.71
N LEU A 140 5.53 -6.01 -16.84
CA LEU A 140 5.45 -7.05 -15.82
C LEU A 140 6.87 -7.46 -15.42
N PHE A 141 7.16 -7.43 -14.13
CA PHE A 141 8.46 -7.78 -13.55
C PHE A 141 8.33 -9.05 -12.72
N ALA A 142 9.28 -9.96 -12.87
CA ALA A 142 9.42 -11.15 -12.03
C ALA A 142 10.80 -11.17 -11.37
N PHE A 143 10.84 -11.31 -10.05
CA PHE A 143 12.05 -11.41 -9.24
C PHE A 143 12.20 -12.84 -8.73
N ILE A 144 13.43 -13.38 -8.75
CA ILE A 144 13.73 -14.71 -8.24
C ILE A 144 14.27 -14.57 -6.81
N MET A 145 13.71 -15.35 -5.89
CA MET A 145 14.19 -15.46 -4.51
C MET A 145 15.25 -16.57 -4.42
N TYR A 146 16.32 -16.31 -3.66
CA TYR A 146 17.42 -17.25 -3.40
C TYR A 146 17.50 -17.60 -1.92
#